data_AF-B3PM64-F1
#
_entry.id   AF-B3PM64-F1
#
_cell.length_a   1.000
_cell.length_b   1.000
_cell.length_c   1.000
_cell.angle_alpha   90.00
_cell.angle_beta   90.00
_cell.angle_gamma   90.00
#
_symmetry.space_group_name_H-M   'P 1'
#
loop_
_entity.id
_entity.type
_entity.pdbx_description
1 polymer ?
#
loop_
_entity_poly.entity_id
_entity_poly.type
_entity_poly.pdbx_seq_one_letter_code
_entity_poly.pdbx_strand_id
1 'polypeptide(L)' 'MRFIEKGDNNNINRLIRRFWKKGTDFNTISDSEVLEVQNKINNMQREIFNCKSSLEIYQKYI' A
#
# COMPACT_ATOMS: atom_id res chain seq x y z
N MET A 1 -22.89 -4.91 -5.77
CA MET A 1 -21.93 -4.76 -4.66
C MET A 1 -20.51 -4.70 -5.24
N ARG A 2 -20.01 -3.52 -5.66
CA ARG A 2 -18.67 -3.37 -6.30
C ARG A 2 -18.01 -2.00 -6.07
N PHE A 3 -18.52 -1.23 -5.10
CA PHE A 3 -18.09 0.15 -4.85
C PHE A 3 -17.15 0.30 -3.65
N ILE A 4 -17.11 -0.69 -2.74
CA ILE A 4 -16.30 -0.62 -1.51
C ILE A 4 -14.80 -0.79 -1.82
N GLU A 5 -14.43 -1.61 -2.81
CA GLU A 5 -13.02 -1.84 -3.18
C GLU A 5 -12.32 -0.60 -3.77
N LYS A 6 -13.07 0.31 -4.41
CA LYS A 6 -12.46 1.51 -5.03
C LYS A 6 -11.93 2.50 -4.00
N GLY A 7 -12.58 2.61 -2.84
CA GLY A 7 -12.16 3.52 -1.76
C GLY A 7 -10.79 3.14 -1.20
N ASP A 8 -10.58 1.84 -0.99
CA ASP A 8 -9.33 1.32 -0.45
C ASP A 8 -8.20 1.36 -1.48
N ASN A 9 -8.50 1.00 -2.73
CA ASN A 9 -7.56 1.10 -3.84
C ASN A 9 -7.10 2.55 -4.08
N ASN A 10 -7.98 3.53 -3.91
CA ASN A 10 -7.60 4.94 -4.01
C ASN A 10 -6.63 5.35 -2.90
N ASN A 11 -6.82 4.86 -1.68
CA ASN A 11 -5.91 5.15 -0.57
C ASN A 11 -4.54 4.52 -0.80
N ILE A 12 -4.47 3.25 -1.21
CA ILE A 12 -3.21 2.57 -1.55
C ILE A 12 -2.51 3.26 -2.72
N ASN A 13 -3.24 3.62 -3.77
CA ASN A 13 -2.68 4.36 -4.91
C ASN A 13 -2.09 5.71 -4.50
N ARG A 14 -2.68 6.39 -3.50
CA ARG A 14 -2.10 7.62 -2.94
C ARG A 14 -0.79 7.37 -2.19
N LEU A 15 -0.65 6.22 -1.53
CA LEU A 15 0.59 5.82 -0.85
C LEU A 15 1.69 5.45 -1.85
N ILE A 16 1.37 4.67 -2.88
CA ILE A 16 2.30 4.31 -3.96
C ILE A 16 2.86 5.57 -4.64
N ARG A 17 2.02 6.60 -4.82
CA ARG A 17 2.42 7.90 -5.40
C ARG A 17 3.47 8.68 -4.59
N ARG A 18 3.73 8.29 -3.34
CA ARG A 18 4.83 8.85 -2.54
C ARG A 18 6.19 8.33 -2.99
N PHE A 19 6.22 7.16 -3.65
CA PHE A 19 7.44 6.50 -4.12
C PHE A 19 7.64 6.70 -5.62
N TRP A 20 6.59 6.53 -6.43
CA TRP A 20 6.66 6.69 -7.89
C TRP A 20 5.61 7.67 -8.41
N LYS A 21 6.01 8.55 -9.33
CA LYS A 21 5.11 9.55 -9.92
C LYS A 21 4.08 8.88 -10.83
N LYS A 22 2.98 9.58 -11.11
CA LYS A 22 2.01 9.10 -12.10
C LYS A 22 2.71 8.97 -13.46
N GLY A 23 2.58 7.81 -14.11
CA GLY A 23 3.22 7.55 -15.40
C GLY A 23 4.62 6.94 -15.31
N THR A 24 5.09 6.58 -14.11
CA THR A 24 6.28 5.73 -13.98
C THR A 24 6.02 4.37 -14.62
N ASP A 25 6.96 3.93 -15.46
CA ASP A 25 6.94 2.60 -16.07
C ASP A 25 7.47 1.56 -15.07
N PHE A 26 6.57 0.75 -14.52
CA PHE A 26 6.93 -0.29 -13.56
C PHE A 26 7.78 -1.41 -14.15
N ASN A 27 7.87 -1.56 -15.48
CA ASN A 27 8.78 -2.53 -16.10
C ASN A 27 10.26 -2.14 -15.92
N THR A 28 10.53 -0.87 -15.59
CA THR A 28 11.89 -0.37 -15.34
C THR A 28 12.30 -0.49 -13.88
N ILE A 29 11.37 -0.88 -13.00
CA ILE A 29 11.59 -1.00 -11.56
C ILE A 29 11.90 -2.45 -11.23
N SER A 30 12.94 -2.67 -10.44
CA SER A 30 13.31 -4.02 -9.98
C SER A 30 12.27 -4.59 -9.00
N ASP A 31 12.08 -5.91 -9.04
CA ASP A 31 11.22 -6.61 -8.07
C ASP A 31 11.66 -6.36 -6.61
N SER A 32 12.96 -6.20 -6.37
CA SER A 32 13.49 -5.84 -5.05
C SER A 32 13.03 -4.48 -4.56
N GLU A 33 12.98 -3.49 -5.46
CA GLU A 33 12.50 -2.14 -5.12
C GLU A 33 10.98 -2.14 -4.90
N VAL A 34 10.25 -2.90 -5.72
CA VAL A 34 8.81 -3.13 -5.52
C VAL A 34 8.55 -3.74 -4.14
N LEU A 35 9.31 -4.77 -3.78
CA LEU A 35 9.19 -5.45 -2.49
C LEU A 35 9.53 -4.53 -1.32
N GLU A 36 10.58 -3.70 -1.45
CA GLU A 36 10.96 -2.74 -0.42
C GLU A 36 9.83 -1.73 -0.17
N VAL A 37 9.24 -1.16 -1.23
CA VAL A 37 8.13 -0.21 -1.12
C VAL A 37 6.88 -0.90 -0.57
N GLN A 38 6.57 -2.12 -0.99
CA GLN A 38 5.47 -2.90 -0.44
C GLN A 38 5.65 -3.12 1.06
N ASN A 39 6.85 -3.48 1.51
CA ASN A 39 7.16 -3.64 2.92
C ASN A 39 7.01 -2.32 3.69
N LYS A 40 7.46 -1.20 3.14
CA LYS A 40 7.24 0.13 3.76
C LYS A 40 5.75 0.45 3.89
N ILE A 41 4.96 0.26 2.85
CA ILE A 41 3.51 0.54 2.84
C ILE A 41 2.75 -0.37 3.82
N ASN A 42 3.17 -1.63 3.96
CA ASN A 42 2.53 -2.60 4.85
C ASN A 42 2.86 -2.36 6.32
N ASN A 43 4.10 -1.94 6.63
CA ASN A 43 4.56 -1.61 7.98
C ASN A 43 4.22 -0.18 8.42
N MET A 44 3.75 0.67 7.52
CA MET A 44 3.27 2.01 7.86
C MET A 44 2.07 1.95 8.78
N GLN A 45 2.21 2.56 9.96
CA GLN A 45 1.12 2.82 10.90
C GLN A 45 0.08 3.73 10.24
N ARG A 46 -1.19 3.38 10.38
CA ARG A 46 -2.30 4.17 9.82
C ARG A 46 -3.26 4.54 10.92
N GLU A 47 -3.63 5.82 10.99
CA GLU A 47 -4.59 6.31 11.98
C GLU A 47 -5.94 5.59 11.88
N ILE A 48 -6.38 5.26 10.65
CA ILE A 48 -7.59 4.48 10.38
C ILE A 48 -7.59 3.08 11.02
N PHE A 49 -6.41 2.58 11.40
CA PHE A 49 -6.22 1.30 12.06
C PHE A 49 -5.84 1.46 13.54
N ASN A 50 -6.19 2.60 14.15
CA ASN A 50 -5.78 2.96 15.52
C ASN A 50 -4.25 2.92 15.67
N CYS A 51 -3.55 3.51 14.69
CA CYS A 51 -2.09 3.54 14.59
C CYS A 51 -1.42 2.17 14.41
N LYS A 52 -2.17 1.13 14.04
CA LYS A 52 -1.61 -0.15 13.61
C LYS A 52 -1.24 -0.11 12.13
N SER A 53 -0.30 -0.95 11.77
CA SER A 53 0.13 -1.18 10.40
C SER A 53 -0.82 -2.13 9.68
N SER A 54 -0.78 -2.13 8.34
CA SER A 54 -1.60 -3.08 7.57
C SER A 54 -1.17 -4.52 7.82
N LEU A 55 0.12 -4.74 8.07
CA LEU A 55 0.66 -6.04 8.42
C LEU A 55 0.11 -6.55 9.75
N GLU A 56 0.10 -5.72 10.80
CA GLU A 56 -0.44 -6.09 12.12
C GLU A 56 -1.95 -6.38 12.05
N ILE A 57 -2.69 -5.59 11.26
CA ILE A 57 -4.11 -5.83 11.03
C ILE A 57 -4.30 -7.16 10.31
N TYR A 58 -3.52 -7.44 9.26
CA TYR A 58 -3.59 -8.70 8.51
C TYR A 58 -3.27 -9.92 9.40
N GLN A 59 -2.22 -9.85 10.21
CA GLN A 59 -1.84 -10.91 11.16
C GLN A 59 -2.93 -11.21 12.19
N LYS A 60 -3.79 -10.24 12.53
CA LYS A 60 -4.92 -10.46 13.45
C LYS A 60 -6.07 -11.25 12.81
N TYR A 61 -6.18 -11.24 11.48
CA TYR A 61 -7.29 -11.88 10.75
C TYR A 61 -6.95 -13.26 10.18
N ILE A 62 -5.70 -13.71 10.33
CA ILE A 62 -5.27 -15.09 10.09
C ILE A 62 -5.39 -15.87 11.40
#